data_AF-A0AAW2B653-F1
#
_entry.id   AF-A0AAW2B653-F1
#
_cell.length_a   1.000
_cell.length_b   1.000
_cell.length_c   1.000
_cell.angle_alpha   90.00
_cell.angle_beta   90.00
_cell.angle_gamma   90.00
#
_symmetry.space_group_name_H-M   'P 1'
#
loop_
_entity.id
_entity.type
_entity.pdbx_description
1 polymer ?
#
loop_
_entity_poly.entity_id
_entity_poly.type
_entity_poly.pdbx_seq_one_letter_code
_entity_poly.pdbx_strand_id
1 'polypeptide(L)'
;MMSRHQPCSTSATWARPWSPGLREPVQIASDGLKGRVFEVSLADLQNDEVAFRKFKLVTEDVQGKNCLTNFHGMDLTRDKMCSMVKKWQTMIEAHVDVKTTDGYLLRLFCVGFTKKRTNQIRKTSYAQHQQVRQIRKKMMEIMTREVQTNDLKEVVNKLIPDSVGKDIEKACQSIYPLHDVYVRKVKMLKKPKFELGKLMELHGEGGTSSTAAKPAEGDTGAKVERADGYEPPIQESV
;
A
#
# COMPACT_ATOMS: atom_id res chain seq x y z
N MET A 1 5.22 -91.77 -0.30
CA MET A 1 4.52 -91.16 -1.46
C MET A 1 4.99 -89.72 -1.58
N MET A 2 6.02 -89.46 -2.40
CA MET A 2 5.88 -88.84 -3.73
C MET A 2 5.23 -87.45 -3.62
N SER A 3 6.02 -86.39 -3.43
CA SER A 3 6.74 -85.64 -4.49
C SER A 3 5.81 -84.84 -5.41
N ARG A 4 5.90 -83.50 -5.32
CA ARG A 4 6.21 -82.53 -6.40
C ARG A 4 5.66 -81.16 -6.01
N HIS A 5 6.51 -80.15 -5.80
CA HIS A 5 7.05 -79.25 -6.83
C HIS A 5 5.97 -78.35 -7.47
N GLN A 6 6.19 -77.03 -7.33
CA GLN A 6 5.50 -75.96 -8.06
C GLN A 6 5.53 -76.19 -9.58
N PRO A 7 4.68 -75.46 -10.31
CA PRO A 7 5.28 -74.58 -11.31
C PRO A 7 4.78 -73.14 -11.23
N CYS A 8 5.77 -72.26 -11.36
CA CYS A 8 5.69 -70.88 -11.83
C CYS A 8 5.15 -70.82 -13.29
N SER A 9 4.81 -69.60 -13.72
CA SER A 9 4.33 -69.17 -15.05
C SER A 9 2.80 -69.24 -15.21
N THR A 10 2.09 -68.25 -15.73
CA THR A 10 2.41 -67.36 -16.85
C THR A 10 1.54 -66.09 -16.82
N SER A 11 2.15 -64.95 -17.17
CA SER A 11 1.60 -63.82 -17.94
C SER A 11 0.22 -63.23 -17.60
N ALA A 12 0.21 -61.97 -17.16
CA ALA A 12 -0.45 -60.89 -17.91
C ALA A 12 -0.15 -59.54 -17.23
N THR A 13 1.05 -59.03 -17.53
CA THR A 13 1.40 -57.63 -17.47
C THR A 13 0.39 -56.83 -18.30
N TRP A 14 -0.58 -56.19 -17.65
CA TRP A 14 -1.23 -55.03 -18.26
C TRP A 14 -0.42 -53.80 -17.88
N ALA A 15 0.59 -53.56 -18.71
CA ALA A 15 1.32 -52.31 -18.75
C ALA A 15 0.31 -51.17 -18.96
N ARG A 16 0.08 -50.35 -17.92
CA ARG A 16 -0.50 -49.03 -18.13
C ARG A 16 0.56 -48.20 -18.87
N PRO A 17 0.25 -47.63 -20.05
CA PRO A 17 1.21 -46.87 -20.80
C PRO A 17 1.68 -45.68 -19.99
N TRP A 18 2.99 -45.59 -19.90
CA TRP A 18 3.77 -44.38 -19.76
C TRP A 18 2.99 -43.15 -20.26
N SER A 19 2.57 -42.28 -19.34
CA SER A 19 2.16 -40.93 -19.67
C SER A 19 3.30 -40.00 -19.23
N PRO A 20 4.25 -39.66 -20.12
CA PRO A 20 5.24 -38.65 -19.83
C PRO A 20 4.53 -37.30 -19.88
N GLY A 21 4.31 -36.69 -18.73
CA GLY A 21 3.59 -35.43 -18.67
C GLY A 21 3.33 -34.91 -17.27
N LEU A 22 4.27 -35.12 -16.33
CA LEU A 22 4.34 -34.23 -15.18
C LEU A 22 4.88 -32.90 -15.70
N ARG A 23 4.01 -32.13 -16.35
CA ARG A 23 4.25 -30.72 -16.62
C ARG A 23 4.38 -30.10 -15.24
N GLU A 24 5.57 -29.66 -14.87
CA GLU A 24 5.73 -28.71 -13.76
C GLU A 24 4.62 -27.67 -13.92
N PRO A 25 3.90 -27.27 -12.85
CA PRO A 25 2.91 -26.23 -12.99
C PRO A 25 3.65 -24.99 -13.51
N VAL A 26 3.50 -24.73 -14.81
CA VAL A 26 3.94 -23.47 -15.41
C VAL A 26 3.26 -22.40 -14.59
N GLN A 27 4.06 -21.63 -13.84
CA GLN A 27 3.51 -20.57 -13.01
C GLN A 27 2.63 -19.72 -13.91
N ILE A 28 1.33 -19.71 -13.61
CA ILE A 28 0.38 -18.93 -14.38
C ILE A 28 0.85 -17.48 -14.22
N ALA A 29 1.10 -16.79 -15.34
CA ALA A 29 1.66 -15.44 -15.32
C ALA A 29 0.84 -14.48 -14.43
N SER A 30 -0.46 -14.72 -14.27
CA SER A 30 -1.35 -14.00 -13.37
C SER A 30 -0.95 -14.13 -11.90
N ASP A 31 -0.53 -15.30 -11.44
CA ASP A 31 -0.19 -15.55 -10.04
C ASP A 31 1.15 -14.89 -9.67
N GLY A 32 2.06 -14.75 -10.63
CA GLY A 32 3.31 -14.00 -10.46
C GLY A 32 3.13 -12.48 -10.45
N LEU A 33 2.00 -11.96 -10.94
CA LEU A 33 1.65 -10.53 -10.94
C LEU A 33 0.87 -10.13 -9.69
N LYS A 34 0.05 -11.03 -9.14
CA LYS A 34 -0.67 -10.83 -7.88
C LYS A 34 0.30 -10.73 -6.70
N GLY A 35 -0.01 -9.85 -5.75
CA GLY A 35 0.80 -9.63 -4.55
C GLY A 35 2.00 -8.70 -4.72
N ARG A 36 2.30 -8.21 -5.93
CA ARG A 36 3.36 -7.21 -6.13
C ARG A 36 2.95 -5.88 -5.49
N VAL A 37 3.89 -5.27 -4.77
CA VAL A 37 3.72 -3.97 -4.12
C VAL A 37 4.44 -2.92 -4.97
N PHE A 38 3.70 -1.93 -5.45
CA PHE A 38 4.23 -0.76 -6.14
C PHE A 38 4.28 0.43 -5.19
N GLU A 39 5.39 1.15 -5.19
CA GLU A 39 5.53 2.41 -4.48
C GLU A 39 5.41 3.55 -5.49
N VAL A 40 4.37 4.38 -5.34
CA VAL A 40 4.05 5.47 -6.27
C VAL A 40 3.95 6.77 -5.49
N SER A 41 4.44 7.87 -6.05
CA SER A 41 4.28 9.19 -5.46
C SER A 41 2.84 9.66 -5.60
N LEU A 42 2.34 10.43 -4.62
CA LEU A 42 1.03 11.07 -4.73
C LEU A 42 0.97 12.00 -5.95
N ALA A 43 2.07 12.70 -6.27
CA ALA A 43 2.15 13.60 -7.41
C ALA A 43 1.97 12.91 -8.78
N ASP A 44 2.28 11.61 -8.86
CA ASP A 44 2.09 10.84 -10.09
C ASP A 44 0.64 10.32 -10.22
N LEU A 45 -0.08 10.24 -9.10
CA LEU A 45 -1.48 9.75 -9.03
C LEU A 45 -2.49 10.89 -9.14
N GLN A 46 -2.15 12.01 -8.53
CA GLN A 46 -2.93 13.23 -8.48
C GLN A 46 -1.98 14.32 -8.95
N ASN A 47 -2.31 15.01 -10.05
CA ASN A 47 -1.47 16.02 -10.72
C ASN A 47 -1.21 17.30 -9.87
N ASP A 48 -1.06 17.15 -8.56
CA ASP A 48 -0.83 18.17 -7.55
C ASP A 48 0.62 18.13 -7.05
N GLU A 49 1.12 19.26 -6.55
CA GLU A 49 2.52 19.50 -6.15
C GLU A 49 2.99 18.73 -4.89
N VAL A 50 2.14 17.92 -4.26
CA VAL A 50 2.43 17.28 -2.97
C VAL A 50 3.23 15.97 -3.17
N ALA A 51 4.45 16.10 -3.68
CA ALA A 51 5.33 14.97 -4.03
C ALA A 51 5.94 14.22 -2.82
N PHE A 52 5.71 14.69 -1.58
CA PHE A 52 6.35 14.13 -0.39
C PHE A 52 5.63 12.91 0.20
N ARG A 53 4.51 12.47 -0.39
CA ARG A 53 3.76 11.28 0.05
C ARG A 53 3.95 10.15 -0.94
N LYS A 54 4.20 8.96 -0.42
CA LYS A 54 4.33 7.74 -1.19
C LYS A 54 3.26 6.74 -0.79
N PHE A 55 2.53 6.23 -1.76
CA PHE A 55 1.56 5.18 -1.59
C PHE A 55 2.15 3.83 -1.96
N LYS A 56 1.79 2.82 -1.19
CA LYS A 56 2.05 1.42 -1.49
C LYS A 56 0.76 0.79 -1.97
N LEU A 57 0.74 0.40 -3.23
CA LEU A 57 -0.38 -0.25 -3.89
C LEU A 57 -0.04 -1.72 -4.15
N VAL A 58 -0.91 -2.64 -3.78
CA VAL A 58 -0.73 -4.08 -4.02
C VAL A 58 -1.67 -4.54 -5.11
N THR A 59 -1.16 -5.25 -6.11
CA THR A 59 -2.02 -5.93 -7.10
C THR A 59 -2.76 -7.09 -6.45
N GLU A 60 -4.09 -7.07 -6.46
CA GLU A 60 -4.91 -8.16 -5.93
C GLU A 60 -5.50 -9.03 -7.04
N ASP A 61 -5.88 -8.41 -8.17
CA ASP A 61 -6.41 -9.14 -9.31
C ASP A 61 -5.88 -8.62 -10.66
N VAL A 62 -5.92 -9.48 -11.67
CA VAL A 62 -5.46 -9.18 -13.03
C VAL A 62 -6.60 -9.49 -13.99
N GLN A 63 -7.15 -8.45 -14.62
CA GLN A 63 -8.20 -8.56 -15.63
C GLN A 63 -7.60 -8.34 -17.01
N GLY A 64 -7.31 -9.43 -17.71
CA GLY A 64 -6.69 -9.37 -19.03
C GLY A 64 -5.34 -8.66 -18.99
N LYS A 65 -5.31 -7.39 -19.44
CA LYS A 65 -4.11 -6.53 -19.43
C LYS A 65 -4.05 -5.56 -18.24
N ASN A 66 -5.13 -5.42 -17.49
CA ASN A 66 -5.24 -4.44 -16.41
C ASN A 66 -4.99 -5.12 -15.06
N CYS A 67 -4.13 -4.52 -14.23
CA CYS A 67 -3.89 -4.98 -12.87
C CYS A 67 -4.70 -4.10 -11.90
N LEU A 68 -5.62 -4.71 -11.17
CA LEU A 68 -6.41 -4.03 -10.14
C LEU A 68 -5.58 -3.99 -8.85
N THR A 69 -5.28 -2.77 -8.41
CA THR A 69 -4.48 -2.53 -7.22
C THR A 69 -5.34 -2.06 -6.05
N ASN A 70 -4.89 -2.36 -4.84
CA ASN A 70 -5.51 -1.97 -3.58
C ASN A 70 -4.48 -1.24 -2.69
N PHE A 71 -4.96 -0.38 -1.82
CA PHE A 71 -4.12 0.31 -0.85
C PHE A 71 -3.49 -0.67 0.13
N HIS A 72 -2.17 -0.58 0.33
CA HIS A 72 -1.42 -1.40 1.29
C HIS A 72 -0.72 -0.58 2.37
N GLY A 73 -0.35 0.67 2.06
CA GLY A 73 0.24 1.55 3.04
C GLY A 73 0.62 2.90 2.46
N MET A 74 1.10 3.76 3.34
CA MET A 74 1.56 5.11 3.00
C MET A 74 2.83 5.40 3.79
N ASP A 75 3.78 6.11 3.19
CA ASP A 75 4.98 6.62 3.85
C ASP A 75 5.26 8.06 3.40
N LEU A 76 5.88 8.84 4.27
CA LEU A 76 6.47 10.12 3.88
C LEU A 76 7.83 9.88 3.21
N THR A 77 8.18 10.75 2.27
CA THR A 77 9.53 10.75 1.70
C THR A 77 10.57 11.09 2.79
N ARG A 78 11.78 10.53 2.64
CA ARG A 78 12.84 10.65 3.65
C ARG A 78 13.33 12.10 3.77
N ASP A 79 13.46 12.80 2.65
CA ASP A 79 13.79 14.22 2.55
C ASP A 79 12.83 15.07 3.37
N LYS A 80 11.51 14.88 3.21
CA LYS A 80 10.52 15.65 3.97
C LYS A 80 10.61 15.34 5.46
N MET A 81 10.70 14.08 5.86
CA MET A 81 10.86 13.71 7.28
C MET A 81 12.12 14.36 7.88
N CYS A 82 13.28 14.23 7.24
CA CYS A 82 14.53 14.81 7.71
C CYS A 82 14.51 16.34 7.77
N SER A 83 13.78 17.01 6.86
CA SER A 83 13.68 18.48 6.84
C SER A 83 12.89 19.06 8.03
N MET A 84 11.92 18.32 8.56
CA MET A 84 11.09 18.78 9.69
C MET A 84 11.80 18.62 11.03
N VAL A 85 12.75 17.67 11.14
CA VAL A 85 13.51 17.44 12.36
C VAL A 85 14.56 18.54 12.54
N LYS A 86 14.19 19.58 13.29
CA LYS A 86 15.07 20.70 13.64
C LYS A 86 15.42 20.69 15.12
N LYS A 87 16.55 21.33 15.46
CA LYS A 87 16.94 21.59 16.86
C LYS A 87 16.03 22.65 17.48
N TRP A 88 16.01 22.73 18.81
CA TRP A 88 15.30 23.77 19.60
C TRP A 88 13.76 23.67 19.60
N GLN A 89 13.22 22.55 19.16
CA GLN A 89 11.81 22.19 19.26
C GLN A 89 11.68 20.75 19.76
N THR A 90 10.53 20.42 20.34
CA THR A 90 10.21 19.05 20.76
C THR A 90 9.52 18.31 19.62
N MET A 91 10.00 17.11 19.33
CA MET A 91 9.33 16.16 18.45
C MET A 91 8.34 15.33 19.26
N ILE A 92 7.10 15.25 18.80
CA ILE A 92 6.04 14.46 19.41
C ILE A 92 5.60 13.40 18.42
N GLU A 93 5.85 12.14 18.76
CA GLU A 93 5.41 10.98 17.98
C GLU A 93 4.27 10.25 18.71
N ALA A 94 3.31 9.75 17.93
CA ALA A 94 2.22 8.90 18.39
C ALA A 94 1.97 7.78 17.39
N HIS A 95 1.52 6.62 17.87
CA HIS A 95 1.09 5.51 17.02
C HIS A 95 -0.16 4.87 17.59
N VAL A 96 -1.02 4.37 16.70
CA VAL A 96 -2.27 3.70 17.07
C VAL A 96 -2.53 2.53 16.15
N ASP A 97 -3.04 1.44 16.73
CA ASP A 97 -3.63 0.32 16.01
C ASP A 97 -5.14 0.48 15.97
N VAL A 98 -5.69 0.60 14.77
CA VAL A 98 -7.12 0.82 14.56
C VAL A 98 -7.65 -0.18 13.55
N LYS A 99 -8.88 -0.65 13.79
CA LYS A 99 -9.64 -1.44 12.82
C LYS A 99 -10.61 -0.52 12.10
N THR A 100 -10.66 -0.59 10.78
CA THR A 100 -11.74 0.01 9.99
C THR A 100 -13.00 -0.84 10.07
N THR A 101 -14.12 -0.27 9.65
CA THR A 101 -15.43 -0.92 9.45
C THR A 101 -15.33 -2.19 8.59
N ASP A 102 -14.58 -2.13 7.49
CA ASP A 102 -14.36 -3.23 6.54
C ASP A 102 -13.51 -4.40 7.11
N GLY A 103 -12.96 -4.23 8.31
CA GLY A 103 -12.11 -5.23 8.95
C GLY A 103 -10.62 -5.16 8.58
N TYR A 104 -10.16 -4.09 7.91
CA TYR A 104 -8.73 -3.82 7.77
C TYR A 104 -8.15 -3.35 9.11
N LEU A 105 -7.02 -3.92 9.51
CA LEU A 105 -6.30 -3.50 10.71
C LEU A 105 -5.10 -2.64 10.28
N LEU A 106 -5.13 -1.37 10.62
CA LEU A 106 -4.14 -0.37 10.24
C LEU A 106 -3.35 0.10 11.46
N ARG A 107 -2.04 0.27 11.30
CA ARG A 107 -1.17 0.97 12.26
C ARG A 107 -0.77 2.31 11.67
N LEU A 108 -1.27 3.38 12.25
CA LEU A 108 -0.95 4.74 11.85
C LEU A 108 0.12 5.32 12.76
N PHE A 109 1.07 6.04 12.18
CA PHE A 109 2.10 6.79 12.87
C PHE A 109 1.89 8.28 12.57
N CYS A 110 1.80 9.09 13.60
CA CYS A 110 1.74 10.54 13.48
C CYS A 110 2.96 11.18 14.12
N VAL A 111 3.42 12.26 13.50
CA VAL A 111 4.49 13.12 14.00
C VAL A 111 3.99 14.55 14.04
N GLY A 112 4.42 15.31 15.03
CA GLY A 112 4.19 16.76 15.12
C GLY A 112 5.34 17.46 15.84
N PHE A 113 5.55 18.73 15.50
CA PHE A 113 6.61 19.56 16.06
C PHE A 113 6.04 20.78 16.76
N THR A 114 6.68 21.21 17.85
CA THR A 114 6.26 22.40 18.57
C THR A 114 6.60 23.68 17.81
N LYS A 115 5.62 24.57 17.67
CA LYS A 115 5.77 25.84 16.95
C LYS A 115 6.32 26.92 17.87
N LYS A 116 7.33 27.64 17.40
CA LYS A 116 7.79 28.86 18.05
C LYS A 116 6.77 29.98 17.82
N ARG A 117 6.39 30.71 18.88
CA ARG A 117 5.52 31.88 18.73
C ARG A 117 6.29 33.05 18.11
N THR A 118 5.61 33.88 17.31
CA THR A 118 6.23 35.02 16.60
C THR A 118 6.97 35.98 17.55
N ASN A 119 6.38 36.28 18.71
CA ASN A 119 6.93 37.22 19.69
C ASN A 119 7.83 36.56 20.76
N GLN A 120 8.32 35.33 20.50
CA GLN A 120 9.09 34.58 21.46
C GLN A 120 10.59 34.93 21.39
N ILE A 121 11.09 35.59 22.43
CA ILE A 121 12.52 35.96 22.58
C ILE A 121 13.39 34.71 22.73
N ARG A 122 12.91 33.70 23.47
CA ARG A 122 13.65 32.44 23.67
C ARG A 122 13.83 31.71 22.34
N LYS A 123 15.05 31.20 22.12
CA LYS A 123 15.37 30.37 20.94
C LYS A 123 14.66 29.01 20.97
N THR A 124 14.37 28.48 22.16
CA THR A 124 13.82 27.14 22.37
C THR A 124 12.31 27.14 22.55
N SER A 125 11.66 26.12 22.01
CA SER A 125 10.21 25.86 22.06
C SER A 125 9.93 24.44 22.57
N TYR A 126 10.39 24.14 23.79
CA TYR A 126 10.20 22.83 24.39
C TYR A 126 8.88 22.74 25.13
N ALA A 127 8.09 21.70 24.84
CA ALA A 127 6.93 21.33 25.62
C ALA A 127 7.35 20.58 26.90
N GLN A 128 6.64 20.80 28.00
CA GLN A 128 6.83 20.01 29.21
C GLN A 128 6.36 18.56 29.01
N HIS A 129 6.92 17.61 29.76
CA HIS A 129 6.59 16.18 29.60
C HIS A 129 5.10 15.88 29.75
N GLN A 130 4.41 16.57 30.67
CA GLN A 130 2.97 16.41 30.85
C GLN A 130 2.16 16.92 29.64
N GLN A 131 2.58 18.03 29.03
CA GLN A 131 1.97 18.54 27.80
C GLN A 131 2.17 17.56 26.64
N VAL A 132 3.37 16.98 26.50
CA VAL A 132 3.65 15.94 25.49
C VAL A 132 2.74 14.73 25.66
N ARG A 133 2.51 14.27 26.90
CA ARG A 133 1.59 13.15 27.18
C ARG A 133 0.14 13.49 26.80
N GLN A 134 -0.33 14.70 27.12
CA GLN A 134 -1.68 15.15 26.77
C GLN A 134 -1.87 15.28 25.25
N ILE A 135 -0.86 15.82 24.55
CA ILE A 135 -0.86 15.92 23.08
C ILE A 135 -0.91 14.52 22.46
N ARG A 136 -0.08 13.58 22.93
CA ARG A 136 -0.12 12.19 22.45
C ARG A 136 -1.50 11.56 22.66
N LYS A 137 -2.14 11.79 23.81
CA LYS A 137 -3.50 11.28 24.06
C LYS A 137 -4.50 11.83 23.05
N LYS A 138 -4.49 13.14 22.79
CA LYS A 138 -5.36 13.78 21.79
C LYS A 138 -5.08 13.30 20.36
N MET A 139 -3.81 13.13 19.99
CA MET A 139 -3.43 12.57 18.68
C MET A 139 -4.04 11.18 18.49
N MET A 140 -3.87 10.30 19.48
CA MET A 140 -4.39 8.95 19.41
C MET A 140 -5.93 8.91 19.34
N GLU A 141 -6.59 9.77 20.10
CA GLU A 141 -8.05 9.88 20.12
C GLU A 141 -8.62 10.31 18.76
N ILE A 142 -8.06 11.35 18.15
CA ILE A 142 -8.52 11.84 16.83
C ILE A 142 -8.27 10.79 15.76
N MET A 143 -7.08 10.19 15.73
CA MET A 143 -6.76 9.13 14.76
C MET A 143 -7.71 7.92 14.90
N THR A 144 -8.02 7.53 16.14
CA THR A 144 -8.94 6.42 16.41
C THR A 144 -10.34 6.76 15.91
N ARG A 145 -10.84 7.95 16.24
CA ARG A 145 -12.17 8.41 15.81
C ARG A 145 -12.31 8.42 14.29
N GLU A 146 -11.35 9.03 13.58
CA GLU A 146 -11.44 9.19 12.12
C GLU A 146 -11.33 7.88 11.33
N VAL A 147 -10.66 6.87 11.88
CA VAL A 147 -10.43 5.58 11.20
C VAL A 147 -11.46 4.52 11.60
N GLN A 148 -11.99 4.55 12.83
CA GLN A 148 -13.00 3.58 13.27
C GLN A 148 -14.36 3.78 12.60
N THR A 149 -14.72 5.02 12.26
CA THR A 149 -16.02 5.35 11.67
C THR A 149 -16.08 5.17 10.16
N ASN A 150 -14.93 4.92 9.51
CA ASN A 150 -14.78 5.05 8.07
C ASN A 150 -14.23 3.78 7.43
N ASP A 151 -14.66 3.55 6.19
CA ASP A 151 -14.18 2.50 5.31
C ASP A 151 -12.78 2.83 4.76
N LEU A 152 -12.10 1.83 4.18
CA LEU A 152 -10.73 2.03 3.68
C LEU A 152 -10.66 3.12 2.60
N LYS A 153 -11.65 3.20 1.71
CA LYS A 153 -11.76 4.22 0.65
C LYS A 153 -11.80 5.63 1.24
N GLU A 154 -12.65 5.83 2.25
CA GLU A 154 -12.81 7.12 2.90
C GLU A 154 -11.58 7.50 3.72
N VAL A 155 -10.94 6.55 4.39
CA VAL A 155 -9.67 6.77 5.11
C VAL A 155 -8.59 7.25 4.15
N VAL A 156 -8.45 6.62 2.98
CA VAL A 156 -7.48 7.07 1.96
C VAL A 156 -7.82 8.48 1.45
N ASN A 157 -9.10 8.77 1.19
CA ASN A 157 -9.53 10.10 0.77
C ASN A 157 -9.23 11.19 1.82
N LYS A 158 -9.30 10.86 3.12
CA LYS A 158 -8.90 11.76 4.20
C LYS A 158 -7.39 11.96 4.29
N LEU A 159 -6.60 10.96 3.89
CA LEU A 159 -5.13 10.99 3.87
C LEU A 159 -4.54 11.78 2.70
N ILE A 160 -5.24 11.93 1.58
CA ILE A 160 -4.76 12.72 0.43
C ILE A 160 -4.53 14.20 0.81
N PRO A 161 -5.53 14.95 1.34
CA PRO A 161 -5.35 16.34 1.76
C PRO A 161 -4.84 16.48 3.21
N ASP A 162 -4.61 15.37 3.90
CA ASP A 162 -4.25 15.27 5.33
C ASP A 162 -5.18 16.03 6.27
N SER A 163 -6.47 15.73 6.16
CA SER A 163 -7.49 16.26 7.08
C SER A 163 -7.16 15.90 8.54
N VAL A 164 -6.71 14.67 8.79
CA VAL A 164 -6.33 14.17 10.11
C VAL A 164 -5.21 15.00 10.74
N GLY A 165 -4.14 15.31 10.00
CA GLY A 165 -3.05 16.16 10.50
C GLY A 165 -3.52 17.55 10.91
N LYS A 166 -4.38 18.18 10.10
CA LYS A 166 -4.93 19.52 10.36
C LYS A 166 -5.87 19.54 11.57
N ASP A 167 -6.66 18.49 11.76
CA ASP A 167 -7.57 18.40 12.90
C ASP A 167 -6.81 18.17 14.22
N ILE A 168 -5.72 17.40 14.17
CA ILE A 168 -4.78 17.28 15.30
C ILE A 168 -4.17 18.64 15.65
N GLU A 169 -3.72 19.42 14.66
CA GLU A 169 -3.14 20.74 14.89
C GLU A 169 -4.13 21.67 15.63
N LYS A 170 -5.37 21.74 15.14
CA LYS A 170 -6.44 22.55 15.77
C LYS A 170 -6.73 22.11 17.20
N ALA A 171 -6.87 20.81 17.44
CA ALA A 171 -7.21 20.28 18.77
C ALA A 171 -6.06 20.41 19.79
N CYS A 172 -4.81 20.38 19.31
CA CYS A 172 -3.61 20.50 20.15
C CYS A 172 -3.24 21.95 20.47
N GLN A 173 -3.70 22.92 19.66
CA GLN A 173 -3.43 24.35 19.82
C GLN A 173 -3.73 24.87 21.23
N SER A 174 -4.75 24.31 21.89
CA SER A 174 -5.13 24.65 23.28
C SER A 174 -4.07 24.26 24.33
N ILE A 175 -3.27 23.22 24.08
CA ILE A 175 -2.22 22.75 25.01
C ILE A 175 -0.89 23.44 24.68
N TYR A 176 -0.44 23.28 23.42
CA TYR A 176 0.78 23.86 22.91
C TYR A 176 0.64 24.01 21.39
N PRO A 177 1.05 25.15 20.80
CA PRO A 177 0.96 25.31 19.36
C PRO A 177 1.87 24.34 18.62
N LEU A 178 1.30 23.56 17.70
CA LEU A 178 2.04 22.64 16.85
C LEU A 178 2.20 23.22 15.44
N HIS A 179 3.16 22.70 14.70
CA HIS A 179 3.31 22.88 13.26
C HIS A 179 3.85 21.58 12.66
N ASP A 180 3.72 21.45 11.34
CA ASP A 180 4.19 20.28 10.58
C ASP A 180 3.70 18.96 11.21
N VAL A 181 2.37 18.89 11.43
CA VAL A 181 1.70 17.67 11.90
C VAL A 181 1.30 16.83 10.70
N TYR A 182 1.88 15.63 10.59
CA TYR A 182 1.63 14.72 9.47
C TYR A 182 1.44 13.28 9.95
N VAL A 183 0.65 12.52 9.19
CA VAL A 183 0.66 11.06 9.28
C VAL A 183 1.95 10.57 8.60
N ARG A 184 2.94 10.17 9.41
CA ARG A 184 4.25 9.71 8.95
C ARG A 184 4.17 8.44 8.12
N LYS A 185 3.42 7.46 8.62
CA LYS A 185 3.35 6.14 8.01
C LYS A 185 2.03 5.47 8.33
N VAL A 186 1.47 4.77 7.36
CA VAL A 186 0.33 3.86 7.54
C VAL A 186 0.79 2.48 7.12
N LYS A 187 0.69 1.52 8.04
CA LYS A 187 0.97 0.11 7.79
C LYS A 187 -0.33 -0.68 7.85
N MET A 188 -0.57 -1.52 6.85
CA MET A 188 -1.62 -2.53 6.94
C MET A 188 -1.08 -3.76 7.67
N LEU A 189 -1.70 -4.09 8.81
CA LEU A 189 -1.33 -5.23 9.64
C LEU A 189 -2.09 -6.49 9.23
N LYS A 190 -3.40 -6.37 9.01
CA LYS A 190 -4.26 -7.47 8.58
C LYS A 190 -5.19 -7.01 7.48
N LYS A 191 -5.30 -7.84 6.44
CA LYS A 191 -6.31 -7.73 5.39
C LYS A 191 -7.46 -8.70 5.72
N PRO A 192 -8.73 -8.30 5.51
CA PRO A 192 -9.85 -9.24 5.52
C PRO A 192 -9.74 -10.23 4.36
N LYS A 193 -10.58 -11.26 4.36
CA LYS A 193 -10.61 -12.25 3.27
C LYS A 193 -10.94 -11.53 1.96
N PHE A 194 -10.19 -11.88 0.91
CA PHE A 194 -10.34 -11.26 -0.40
C PHE A 194 -11.72 -11.56 -0.99
N GLU A 195 -12.44 -10.51 -1.39
CA GLU A 195 -13.74 -10.57 -2.03
C GLU A 195 -13.68 -9.74 -3.32
N LEU A 196 -13.94 -10.38 -4.46
CA LEU A 196 -13.88 -9.73 -5.78
C LEU A 196 -14.90 -8.58 -5.89
N GLY A 197 -16.07 -8.69 -5.26
CA GLY A 197 -17.10 -7.65 -5.29
C GLY A 197 -16.62 -6.31 -4.74
N LYS A 198 -15.99 -6.31 -3.56
CA LYS A 198 -15.44 -5.09 -2.94
C LYS A 198 -14.32 -4.47 -3.79
N LEU A 199 -13.51 -5.29 -4.46
CA LEU A 199 -12.48 -4.79 -5.36
C LEU A 199 -13.11 -4.12 -6.59
N MET A 200 -14.16 -4.69 -7.16
CA MET A 200 -14.86 -4.09 -8.29
C MET A 200 -15.58 -2.80 -7.90
N GLU A 201 -16.11 -2.68 -6.67
CA GLU A 201 -16.70 -1.43 -6.18
C GLU A 201 -15.67 -0.30 -6.05
N LEU A 202 -14.44 -0.62 -5.64
CA LEU A 202 -13.34 0.36 -5.58
C LEU A 202 -12.93 0.88 -6.96
N HIS A 203 -13.07 0.06 -8.01
CA HIS A 203 -12.69 0.38 -9.39
C HIS A 203 -13.89 0.71 -10.31
N GLY A 204 -15.12 0.53 -9.84
CA GLY A 204 -16.37 0.60 -10.62
C GLY A 204 -16.92 2.00 -10.84
N GLU A 205 -16.43 3.01 -10.12
CA GLU A 205 -16.88 4.41 -10.24
C GLU A 205 -15.93 5.30 -11.07
N GLY A 206 -14.95 4.72 -11.77
CA GLY A 206 -13.98 5.45 -12.62
C GLY A 206 -14.52 5.90 -13.99
N GLY A 207 -15.83 6.07 -14.14
CA GLY A 207 -16.51 6.35 -15.42
C GLY A 207 -16.96 7.79 -15.65
N THR A 208 -16.62 8.75 -14.78
CA THR A 208 -17.09 10.14 -14.88
C THR A 208 -15.96 11.15 -14.98
N SER A 209 -15.30 11.15 -16.13
CA SER A 209 -14.69 12.35 -16.72
C SER A 209 -14.55 12.15 -18.24
N SER A 210 -15.69 12.05 -18.93
CA SER A 210 -15.77 12.11 -20.39
C SER A 210 -16.60 13.32 -20.81
N THR A 211 -16.02 14.51 -20.70
CA THR A 211 -16.49 15.64 -21.49
C THR A 211 -15.96 15.46 -22.90
N ALA A 212 -16.88 15.05 -23.78
CA ALA A 212 -16.89 15.13 -25.23
C ALA A 212 -15.65 15.75 -25.93
N ALA A 213 -14.91 14.91 -26.66
CA ALA A 213 -14.30 15.29 -27.94
C ALA A 213 -14.37 14.07 -28.89
N LYS A 214 -14.96 14.30 -30.06
CA LYS A 214 -15.06 13.36 -31.20
C LYS A 214 -13.67 13.01 -31.77
N PRO A 215 -13.54 11.90 -32.53
CA PRO A 215 -12.25 11.33 -32.90
C PRO A 215 -11.56 12.16 -33.98
N ALA A 216 -10.29 12.47 -33.77
CA ALA A 216 -9.38 12.94 -34.81
C ALA A 216 -8.20 11.96 -34.85
N GLU A 217 -7.94 11.43 -36.04
CA GLU A 217 -6.71 10.73 -36.41
C GLU A 217 -5.47 11.48 -35.90
N GLY A 218 -4.54 10.74 -35.33
CA GLY A 218 -3.31 11.29 -34.78
C GLY A 218 -2.51 10.23 -34.03
N ASP A 219 -1.87 9.36 -34.79
CA ASP A 219 -0.82 8.45 -34.35
C ASP A 219 0.32 9.23 -33.67
N THR A 220 0.50 9.04 -32.35
CA THR A 220 1.79 9.25 -31.67
C THR A 220 1.83 8.40 -30.40
N GLY A 221 2.00 7.09 -30.56
CA GLY A 221 2.61 6.24 -29.53
C GLY A 221 3.95 5.77 -30.06
N ALA A 222 5.07 6.17 -29.44
CA ALA A 222 6.39 5.71 -29.82
C ALA A 222 6.49 4.19 -29.69
N LYS A 223 6.28 3.49 -30.81
CA LYS A 223 6.44 2.06 -30.97
C LYS A 223 7.94 1.80 -31.13
N VAL A 224 8.59 1.29 -30.08
CA VAL A 224 9.92 0.69 -30.25
C VAL A 224 9.69 -0.67 -30.91
N GLU A 225 10.00 -0.77 -32.21
CA GLU A 225 9.96 -2.04 -32.92
C GLU A 225 11.06 -2.96 -32.38
N ARG A 226 10.64 -4.07 -31.76
CA ARG A 226 11.51 -5.16 -31.34
C ARG A 226 11.44 -6.22 -32.44
N ALA A 227 12.52 -6.42 -33.18
CA ALA A 227 12.59 -7.40 -34.25
C ALA A 227 12.45 -8.84 -33.72
N ASP A 228 11.68 -9.65 -34.45
CA ASP A 228 11.41 -11.07 -34.19
C ASP A 228 12.70 -11.90 -34.34
N GLY A 229 13.39 -12.16 -33.23
CA GLY A 229 14.56 -13.05 -33.24
C GLY A 229 15.58 -12.86 -32.12
N TYR A 230 15.18 -12.38 -30.93
CA TYR A 230 16.11 -12.27 -29.80
C TYR A 230 15.81 -13.32 -28.72
N GLU A 231 16.62 -14.39 -28.69
CA GLU A 231 16.68 -15.32 -27.55
C GLU A 231 17.59 -14.73 -26.46
N PRO A 232 17.17 -14.72 -25.18
CA PRO A 232 18.03 -14.30 -24.09
C PRO A 232 19.12 -15.36 -23.83
N PRO A 233 20.38 -14.95 -23.57
CA PRO A 233 21.45 -15.90 -23.26
C PRO A 233 21.16 -16.63 -21.94
N ILE A 234 21.37 -17.95 -21.97
CA ILE A 234 21.21 -18.86 -20.84
C ILE A 234 22.23 -18.47 -19.76
N GLN A 235 21.77 -18.13 -18.56
CA GLN A 235 22.64 -17.96 -17.41
C GLN A 235 23.05 -19.33 -16.88
N GLU A 236 24.31 -19.72 -17.06
CA GLU A 236 24.89 -20.84 -16.35
C GLU A 236 24.95 -20.50 -14.85
N SER A 237 24.37 -21.38 -14.06
CA SER A 237 24.35 -21.32 -12.61
C SER A 237 25.77 -21.38 -12.02
N VAL A 238 26.08 -20.43 -11.12
CA VAL A 238 27.09 -20.58 -10.06
C VAL A 238 26.45 -20.23 -8.73
#